data_AF-A0A432FT88-F1
#
_entry.id   AF-A0A432FT88-F1
#
_cell.length_a   1.000
_cell.length_b   1.000
_cell.length_c   1.000
_cell.angle_alpha   90.00
_cell.angle_beta   90.00
_cell.angle_gamma   90.00
#
_symmetry.space_group_name_H-M   'P 1'
#
loop_
_entity.id
_entity.type
_entity.pdbx_description
1 polymer ?
#
loop_
_entity_poly.entity_id
_entity_poly.type
_entity_poly.pdbx_seq_one_letter_code
_entity_poly.pdbx_strand_id
1 'polypeptide(L)'
;MRVKLKKGLILLLAPALLAAWLSVKSGPPGRNYLDSLRTFWQEIYPDGGKTLYCGREFHPFDRRVNVEHVYPMSWVTRKLGCGKREQCRHNSSRFNLIESDMHNLYPALKDINQARGSMPFAEIKGEKHYRKGCDFEVDFRTRRVEPRPEARGRIARAMLYMADEYDLDLYQRQRRLMEQWNRQYPPDAEERRHNQAVERIQGKANPYIR
;
A
#
# COMPACT_ATOMS: atom_id res chain seq x y z
N MET A 1 -54.06 79.08 -1.91
CA MET A 1 -52.71 78.52 -1.64
C MET A 1 -52.80 77.00 -1.61
N ARG A 2 -52.18 76.30 -2.56
CA ARG A 2 -52.19 74.83 -2.65
C ARG A 2 -51.00 74.26 -1.87
N VAL A 3 -51.27 73.42 -0.85
CA VAL A 3 -50.25 72.70 -0.08
C VAL A 3 -49.85 71.44 -0.87
N LYS A 4 -48.56 71.34 -1.24
CA LYS A 4 -47.98 70.16 -1.90
C LYS A 4 -47.61 69.09 -0.87
N LEU A 5 -48.18 67.89 -1.00
CA LEU A 5 -47.72 66.69 -0.28
C LEU A 5 -46.34 66.26 -0.80
N LYS A 6 -45.36 66.12 0.10
CA LYS A 6 -44.08 65.45 -0.17
C LYS A 6 -44.29 63.94 -0.04
N LYS A 7 -44.05 63.20 -1.11
CA LYS A 7 -43.96 61.72 -1.09
C LYS A 7 -42.59 61.31 -0.55
N GLY A 8 -42.58 60.61 0.58
CA GLY A 8 -41.37 59.98 1.12
C GLY A 8 -41.03 58.71 0.34
N LEU A 9 -39.77 58.59 -0.08
CA LEU A 9 -39.20 57.41 -0.73
C LEU A 9 -38.69 56.47 0.37
N ILE A 10 -39.34 55.31 0.55
CA ILE A 10 -38.88 54.25 1.45
C ILE A 10 -37.87 53.41 0.67
N LEU A 11 -36.58 53.52 1.04
CA LEU A 11 -35.52 52.64 0.55
C LEU A 11 -35.58 51.31 1.35
N LEU A 12 -36.00 50.22 0.72
CA LEU A 12 -35.88 48.87 1.27
C LEU A 12 -34.46 48.37 1.01
N LEU A 13 -33.62 48.36 2.05
CA LEU A 13 -32.33 47.67 2.06
C LEU A 13 -32.58 46.16 2.24
N ALA A 14 -32.43 45.39 1.15
CA ALA A 14 -32.39 43.93 1.24
C ALA A 14 -31.05 43.49 1.86
N PRO A 15 -31.03 42.62 2.88
CA PRO A 15 -29.79 42.13 3.46
C PRO A 15 -29.15 41.13 2.48
N ALA A 16 -27.95 41.48 1.99
CA ALA A 16 -27.13 40.57 1.21
C ALA A 16 -26.61 39.45 2.12
N LEU A 17 -27.30 38.31 2.14
CA LEU A 17 -26.80 37.07 2.73
C LEU A 17 -25.66 36.55 1.85
N LEU A 18 -24.43 36.91 2.21
CA LEU A 18 -23.21 36.24 1.77
C LEU A 18 -23.21 34.82 2.36
N ALA A 19 -23.81 33.87 1.64
CA ALA A 19 -23.59 32.46 1.88
C ALA A 19 -22.14 32.14 1.51
N ALA A 20 -21.26 32.13 2.52
CA ALA A 20 -19.92 31.60 2.38
C ALA A 20 -20.04 30.09 2.14
N TRP A 21 -19.95 29.68 0.87
CA TRP A 21 -19.75 28.29 0.51
C TRP A 21 -18.36 27.90 1.01
N LEU A 22 -18.30 27.35 2.22
CA LEU A 22 -17.16 26.53 2.62
C LEU A 22 -17.15 25.33 1.66
N SER A 23 -16.35 25.43 0.59
CA SER A 23 -15.95 24.26 -0.17
C SER A 23 -15.24 23.34 0.80
N VAL A 24 -15.97 22.35 1.32
CA VAL A 24 -15.36 21.11 1.78
C VAL A 24 -14.52 20.65 0.60
N LYS A 25 -13.20 20.80 0.70
CA LYS A 25 -12.29 20.14 -0.21
C LYS A 25 -12.53 18.66 0.00
N SER A 26 -13.31 18.06 -0.90
CA SER A 26 -13.29 16.61 -1.06
C SER A 26 -11.82 16.24 -1.25
N GLY A 27 -11.30 15.39 -0.36
CA GLY A 27 -10.00 14.77 -0.58
C GLY A 27 -9.99 14.10 -1.96
N PRO A 28 -8.80 13.82 -2.52
CA PRO A 28 -8.71 13.14 -3.81
C PRO A 28 -9.63 11.90 -3.81
N PRO A 29 -10.35 11.62 -4.92
CA PRO A 29 -11.27 10.51 -5.01
C PRO A 29 -10.61 9.25 -4.45
N GLY A 30 -11.28 8.62 -3.49
CA GLY A 30 -10.69 7.57 -2.64
C GLY A 30 -10.00 6.51 -3.49
N ARG A 31 -8.69 6.35 -3.31
CA ARG A 31 -7.90 5.36 -4.04
C ARG A 31 -8.56 3.99 -3.92
N ASN A 32 -9.01 3.45 -5.04
CA ASN A 32 -9.60 2.12 -5.11
C ASN A 32 -8.48 1.11 -5.38
N TYR A 33 -8.43 0.05 -4.60
CA TYR A 33 -7.44 -1.02 -4.78
C TYR A 33 -7.44 -1.61 -6.20
N LEU A 34 -8.60 -1.75 -6.85
CA LEU A 34 -8.67 -2.28 -8.22
C LEU A 34 -8.00 -1.36 -9.24
N ASP A 35 -8.12 -0.04 -9.05
CA ASP A 35 -7.44 0.93 -9.91
C ASP A 35 -5.93 0.88 -9.67
N SER A 36 -5.49 0.79 -8.40
CA SER A 36 -4.08 0.57 -8.07
C SER A 36 -3.52 -0.70 -8.70
N LEU A 37 -4.27 -1.80 -8.76
CA LEU A 37 -3.82 -3.02 -9.43
C LEU A 37 -3.64 -2.82 -10.93
N ARG A 38 -4.57 -2.09 -11.58
CA ARG A 38 -4.45 -1.77 -12.99
C ARG A 38 -3.20 -0.93 -13.24
N THR A 39 -3.01 0.14 -12.48
CA THR A 39 -1.85 1.03 -12.58
C THR A 39 -0.54 0.28 -12.28
N PHE A 40 -0.53 -0.59 -11.26
CA PHE A 40 0.63 -1.42 -10.93
C PHE A 40 1.11 -2.25 -12.12
N TRP A 41 0.20 -2.92 -12.83
CA TRP A 41 0.58 -3.71 -14.00
C TRP A 41 0.89 -2.86 -15.23
N GLN A 42 0.16 -1.77 -15.45
CA GLN A 42 0.31 -0.96 -16.67
C GLN A 42 1.48 0.02 -16.61
N GLU A 43 1.86 0.51 -15.43
CA GLU A 43 2.84 1.58 -15.29
C GLU A 43 4.11 1.16 -14.55
N ILE A 44 4.03 0.17 -13.64
CA ILE A 44 5.20 -0.28 -12.87
C ILE A 44 5.82 -1.53 -13.51
N TYR A 45 5.03 -2.48 -14.00
CA TYR A 45 5.54 -3.71 -14.64
C TYR A 45 4.96 -3.94 -16.05
N PRO A 46 5.00 -2.94 -16.97
CA PRO A 46 4.39 -3.05 -18.30
C PRO A 46 4.98 -4.16 -19.16
N ASP A 47 6.28 -4.46 -18.97
CA ASP A 47 7.04 -5.45 -19.74
C ASP A 47 7.29 -6.75 -18.95
N GLY A 48 6.69 -6.86 -17.76
CA GLY A 48 6.97 -7.94 -16.82
C GLY A 48 8.10 -7.61 -15.84
N GLY A 49 8.76 -8.63 -15.31
CA GLY A 49 9.80 -8.47 -14.30
C GLY A 49 10.15 -9.77 -13.59
N LYS A 50 10.62 -9.67 -12.34
CA LYS A 50 10.91 -10.84 -11.49
C LYS A 50 9.99 -10.89 -10.29
N THR A 51 9.51 -12.09 -9.97
CA THR A 51 8.70 -12.34 -8.77
C THR A 51 9.53 -12.15 -7.50
N LEU A 52 8.92 -11.58 -6.46
CA LEU A 52 9.58 -11.22 -5.20
C LEU A 52 10.25 -12.43 -4.55
N TYR A 53 9.49 -13.48 -4.29
CA TYR A 53 9.93 -14.61 -3.47
C TYR A 53 10.82 -15.61 -4.21
N CYS A 54 10.65 -15.79 -5.52
CA CYS A 54 11.39 -16.81 -6.27
C CYS A 54 12.39 -16.24 -7.27
N GLY A 55 12.43 -14.91 -7.48
CA GLY A 55 13.25 -14.29 -8.53
C GLY A 55 12.88 -14.73 -9.95
N ARG A 56 11.74 -15.41 -10.14
CA ARG A 56 11.31 -15.97 -11.43
C ARG A 56 10.85 -14.86 -12.35
N GLU A 57 11.36 -14.86 -13.58
CA GLU A 57 10.91 -13.96 -14.64
C GLU A 57 9.46 -14.23 -15.04
N PHE A 58 8.73 -13.16 -15.32
CA PHE A 58 7.37 -13.19 -15.83
C PHE A 58 7.20 -12.13 -16.91
N HIS A 59 6.28 -12.38 -17.83
CA HIS A 59 5.86 -11.46 -18.87
C HIS A 59 4.47 -10.90 -18.54
N PRO A 60 4.03 -9.83 -19.22
CA PRO A 60 2.68 -9.30 -19.06
C PRO A 60 1.63 -10.39 -19.25
N PHE A 61 0.57 -10.33 -18.44
CA PHE A 61 -0.53 -11.31 -18.44
C PHE A 61 -0.17 -12.75 -18.00
N ASP A 62 1.01 -13.00 -17.40
CA ASP A 62 1.33 -14.31 -16.82
C ASP A 62 0.34 -14.68 -15.70
N ARG A 63 -0.55 -15.62 -16.01
CA ARG A 63 -1.63 -16.05 -15.10
C ARG A 63 -1.13 -16.76 -13.85
N ARG A 64 0.16 -17.08 -13.73
CA ARG A 64 0.76 -17.68 -12.53
C ARG A 64 1.20 -16.62 -11.52
N VAL A 65 1.26 -15.35 -11.92
CA VAL A 65 1.67 -14.24 -11.05
C VAL A 65 0.45 -13.49 -10.54
N ASN A 66 0.50 -13.02 -9.30
CA ASN A 66 -0.42 -12.06 -8.73
C ASN A 66 0.34 -10.98 -7.94
N VAL A 67 -0.41 -10.08 -7.31
CA VAL A 67 0.15 -9.04 -6.45
C VAL A 67 0.17 -9.53 -5.01
N GLU A 68 1.34 -9.44 -4.41
CA GLU A 68 1.58 -9.65 -2.99
C GLU A 68 1.45 -8.34 -2.23
N HIS A 69 0.80 -8.40 -1.06
CA HIS A 69 0.84 -7.34 -0.05
C HIS A 69 1.89 -7.73 1.00
N VAL A 70 3.10 -7.15 0.91
CA VAL A 70 4.23 -7.52 1.77
C VAL A 70 3.92 -7.28 3.25
N TYR A 71 3.29 -6.18 3.62
CA TYR A 71 2.61 -6.02 4.88
C TYR A 71 1.20 -6.61 4.75
N PRO A 72 0.86 -7.70 5.46
CA PRO A 72 -0.40 -8.42 5.21
C PRO A 72 -1.63 -7.56 5.49
N MET A 73 -2.58 -7.54 4.57
CA MET A 73 -3.85 -6.83 4.78
C MET A 73 -4.67 -7.40 5.94
N SER A 74 -4.50 -8.67 6.29
CA SER A 74 -5.15 -9.25 7.49
C SER A 74 -4.65 -8.63 8.80
N TRP A 75 -3.41 -8.13 8.84
CA TRP A 75 -2.88 -7.40 10.00
C TRP A 75 -3.47 -5.99 10.06
N VAL A 76 -3.64 -5.36 8.89
CA VAL A 76 -4.31 -4.06 8.77
C VAL A 76 -5.77 -4.16 9.21
N THR A 77 -6.54 -5.14 8.71
CA THR A 77 -7.95 -5.31 9.10
C THR A 77 -8.08 -5.51 10.62
N ARG A 78 -7.15 -6.24 11.24
CA ARG A 78 -7.10 -6.42 12.70
C ARG A 78 -6.80 -5.10 13.43
N LYS A 79 -5.78 -4.35 13.00
CA LYS A 79 -5.41 -3.05 13.59
C LYS A 79 -6.55 -2.03 13.51
N LEU A 80 -7.28 -2.02 12.39
CA LEU A 80 -8.36 -1.07 12.15
C LEU A 80 -9.71 -1.53 12.74
N GLY A 81 -9.87 -2.80 13.09
CA GLY A 81 -11.12 -3.33 13.62
C GLY A 81 -12.32 -3.23 12.65
N CYS A 82 -12.07 -3.09 11.34
CA CYS A 82 -13.11 -2.81 10.34
C CYS A 82 -13.84 -4.05 9.79
N GLY A 83 -13.55 -5.24 10.33
CA GLY A 83 -14.16 -6.50 9.93
C GLY A 83 -13.35 -7.30 8.90
N LYS A 84 -14.03 -8.08 8.05
CA LYS A 84 -13.41 -8.81 6.94
C LYS A 84 -12.89 -7.83 5.88
N ARG A 85 -11.92 -8.27 5.07
CA ARG A 85 -11.29 -7.45 4.02
C ARG A 85 -12.29 -6.71 3.11
N GLU A 86 -13.32 -7.40 2.65
CA GLU A 86 -14.38 -6.80 1.82
C GLU A 86 -15.17 -5.73 2.59
N GLN A 87 -15.56 -6.01 3.84
CA GLN A 87 -16.24 -5.02 4.70
C GLN A 87 -15.36 -3.80 4.96
N CYS A 88 -14.06 -4.00 5.19
CA CYS A 88 -13.11 -2.90 5.35
C CYS A 88 -13.03 -2.00 4.11
N ARG A 89 -13.13 -2.56 2.90
CA ARG A 89 -13.14 -1.76 1.66
C ARG A 89 -14.36 -0.85 1.57
N HIS A 90 -15.52 -1.33 2.04
CA HIS A 90 -16.74 -0.52 2.05
C HIS A 90 -16.72 0.53 3.18
N ASN A 91 -16.20 0.16 4.35
CA ASN A 91 -16.44 0.91 5.58
C ASN A 91 -15.24 1.72 6.08
N SER A 92 -14.06 1.61 5.45
CA SER A 92 -12.84 2.27 5.94
C SER A 92 -12.04 2.89 4.80
N SER A 93 -12.13 4.22 4.67
CA SER A 93 -11.26 5.01 3.78
C SER A 93 -9.78 4.84 4.14
N ARG A 94 -9.45 4.70 5.42
CA ARG A 94 -8.10 4.39 5.89
C ARG A 94 -7.61 3.04 5.40
N PHE A 95 -8.45 1.99 5.45
CA PHE A 95 -8.10 0.69 4.88
C PHE A 95 -7.85 0.79 3.37
N ASN A 96 -8.71 1.49 2.63
CA ASN A 96 -8.55 1.66 1.19
C ASN A 96 -7.24 2.38 0.83
N LEU A 97 -6.86 3.42 1.59
CA LEU A 97 -5.59 4.10 1.41
C LEU A 97 -4.39 3.16 1.62
N ILE A 98 -4.41 2.36 2.69
CA ILE A 98 -3.34 1.41 3.02
C ILE A 98 -3.26 0.27 2.01
N GLU A 99 -4.40 -0.27 1.60
CA GLU A 99 -4.47 -1.40 0.67
C GLU A 99 -4.00 -1.02 -0.73
N SER A 100 -4.24 0.23 -1.13
CA SER A 100 -3.91 0.78 -2.44
C SER A 100 -2.46 1.26 -2.57
N ASP A 101 -1.68 1.30 -1.48
CA ASP A 101 -0.30 1.79 -1.52
C ASP A 101 0.64 0.80 -2.24
N MET A 102 1.11 1.21 -3.42
CA MET A 102 1.98 0.41 -4.28
C MET A 102 3.38 0.16 -3.72
N HIS A 103 3.86 0.90 -2.70
CA HIS A 103 5.10 0.55 -1.99
C HIS A 103 4.99 -0.76 -1.21
N ASN A 104 3.77 -1.27 -1.04
CA ASN A 104 3.49 -2.56 -0.42
C ASN A 104 3.16 -3.66 -1.43
N LEU A 105 3.12 -3.35 -2.73
CA LEU A 105 2.68 -4.25 -3.79
C LEU A 105 3.87 -4.79 -4.58
N TYR A 106 3.96 -6.11 -4.70
CA TYR A 106 5.03 -6.76 -5.48
C TYR A 106 4.52 -7.96 -6.29
N PRO A 107 5.11 -8.27 -7.45
CA PRO A 107 4.73 -9.46 -8.20
C PRO A 107 5.17 -10.72 -7.45
N ALA A 108 4.29 -11.71 -7.30
CA ALA A 108 4.61 -12.99 -6.67
C ALA A 108 3.93 -14.15 -7.43
N LEU A 109 4.52 -15.35 -7.36
CA LEU A 109 3.82 -16.55 -7.83
C LEU A 109 2.60 -16.80 -6.94
N LYS A 110 1.45 -17.09 -7.56
CA LYS A 110 0.16 -17.24 -6.87
C LYS A 110 0.19 -18.26 -5.74
N ASP A 111 0.80 -19.41 -5.98
CA ASP A 111 0.90 -20.49 -5.00
C ASP A 111 1.85 -20.16 -3.84
N ILE A 112 2.94 -19.42 -4.12
CA ILE A 112 3.89 -18.96 -3.10
C ILE A 112 3.26 -17.85 -2.27
N ASN A 113 2.57 -16.90 -2.91
CA ASN A 113 1.80 -15.87 -2.22
C ASN A 113 0.71 -16.50 -1.33
N GLN A 114 -0.01 -17.50 -1.84
CA GLN A 114 -0.98 -18.26 -1.04
C GLN A 114 -0.33 -18.94 0.16
N ALA A 115 0.81 -19.62 -0.05
CA ALA A 115 1.55 -20.28 1.01
C ALA A 115 2.09 -19.29 2.06
N ARG A 116 2.56 -18.12 1.61
CA ARG A 116 3.00 -17.01 2.46
C ARG A 116 1.88 -16.54 3.39
N GLY A 117 0.68 -16.34 2.84
CA GLY A 117 -0.50 -15.94 3.57
C GLY A 117 -0.30 -14.65 4.38
N SER A 118 -0.26 -14.76 5.71
CA SER A 118 0.02 -13.62 6.62
C SER A 118 1.01 -14.00 7.71
N MET A 119 1.87 -14.97 7.41
CA MET A 119 2.90 -15.43 8.33
C MET A 119 4.01 -14.37 8.43
N PRO A 120 4.52 -14.07 9.65
CA PRO A 120 5.68 -13.23 9.81
C PRO A 120 6.91 -13.84 9.11
N PHE A 121 7.74 -12.96 8.56
CA PHE A 121 9.05 -13.36 8.03
C PHE A 121 10.00 -13.73 9.16
N ALA A 122 10.86 -14.72 8.92
CA ALA A 122 11.93 -15.12 9.81
C ALA A 122 13.09 -15.73 9.01
N GLU A 123 14.19 -16.01 9.71
CA GLU A 123 15.21 -16.95 9.25
C GLU A 123 14.85 -18.33 9.85
N ILE A 124 14.71 -19.33 8.99
CA ILE A 124 14.30 -20.70 9.26
C ILE A 124 15.54 -21.59 9.09
N LYS A 125 15.77 -22.49 10.04
CA LYS A 125 16.94 -23.36 9.96
C LYS A 125 16.76 -24.41 8.87
N GLY A 126 17.79 -24.56 8.05
CA GLY A 126 17.84 -25.51 6.96
C GLY A 126 17.20 -24.97 5.69
N GLU A 127 17.58 -25.55 4.55
CA GLU A 127 17.21 -25.03 3.22
C GLU A 127 16.09 -25.88 2.60
N LYS A 128 15.02 -26.12 3.38
CA LYS A 128 13.88 -26.91 2.90
C LYS A 128 12.88 -26.02 2.16
N HIS A 129 13.19 -25.82 0.88
CA HIS A 129 12.37 -25.02 -0.03
C HIS A 129 10.94 -25.59 -0.14
N TYR A 130 9.94 -24.73 0.01
CA TYR A 130 8.52 -25.08 -0.14
C TYR A 130 8.21 -25.56 -1.57
N ARG A 131 8.91 -25.00 -2.56
CA ARG A 131 8.83 -25.40 -3.96
C ARG A 131 10.23 -25.54 -4.55
N LYS A 132 10.46 -26.62 -5.29
CA LYS A 132 11.71 -26.84 -6.04
C LYS A 132 12.00 -25.65 -6.98
N GLY A 133 13.21 -25.09 -6.87
CA GLY A 133 13.65 -23.96 -7.69
C GLY A 133 13.10 -22.60 -7.24
N CYS A 134 12.56 -22.51 -6.02
CA CYS A 134 12.23 -21.26 -5.36
C CYS A 134 12.78 -21.31 -3.94
N ASP A 135 13.77 -20.45 -3.67
CA ASP A 135 14.40 -20.27 -2.37
C ASP A 135 13.43 -19.55 -1.43
N PHE A 136 12.47 -20.31 -0.93
CA PHE A 136 11.37 -19.83 -0.09
C PHE A 136 10.91 -20.97 0.81
N GLU A 137 11.02 -20.78 2.11
CA GLU A 137 10.70 -21.76 3.13
C GLU A 137 9.37 -21.41 3.79
N VAL A 138 8.62 -22.44 4.17
CA VAL A 138 7.43 -22.31 5.00
C VAL A 138 7.52 -23.28 6.17
N ASP A 139 7.64 -22.75 7.38
CA ASP A 139 7.47 -23.51 8.60
C ASP A 139 6.03 -23.36 9.08
N PHE A 140 5.17 -24.31 8.67
CA PHE A 140 3.77 -24.35 9.09
C PHE A 140 3.60 -24.58 10.60
N ARG A 141 4.59 -25.17 11.29
CA ARG A 141 4.51 -25.43 12.74
C ARG A 141 4.68 -24.14 13.53
N THR A 142 5.68 -23.33 13.16
CA THR A 142 5.90 -22.02 13.81
C THR A 142 5.19 -20.86 13.12
N ARG A 143 4.49 -21.14 12.01
CA ARG A 143 3.78 -20.19 11.15
C ARG A 143 4.69 -19.05 10.71
N ARG A 144 5.85 -19.39 10.15
CA ARG A 144 6.85 -18.44 9.65
C ARG A 144 7.23 -18.79 8.23
N VAL A 145 7.70 -17.77 7.51
CA VAL A 145 8.27 -17.94 6.17
C VAL A 145 9.63 -17.28 6.11
N GLU A 146 10.51 -17.85 5.30
CA GLU A 146 11.79 -17.25 4.96
C GLU A 146 11.79 -16.98 3.45
N PRO A 147 12.11 -15.75 3.03
CA PRO A 147 12.29 -15.45 1.62
C PRO A 147 13.78 -15.57 1.24
N ARG A 148 14.02 -15.78 -0.06
CA ARG A 148 15.35 -15.70 -0.66
C ARG A 148 16.11 -14.44 -0.20
N PRO A 149 17.44 -14.53 0.02
CA PRO A 149 18.26 -13.40 0.49
C PRO A 149 18.05 -12.10 -0.28
N GLU A 150 17.95 -12.14 -1.60
CA GLU A 150 17.83 -10.95 -2.44
C GLU A 150 16.47 -10.23 -2.30
N ALA A 151 15.46 -10.88 -1.73
CA ALA A 151 14.17 -10.25 -1.45
C ALA A 151 14.12 -9.57 -0.06
N ARG A 152 15.04 -9.91 0.85
CA ARG A 152 14.99 -9.51 2.27
C ARG A 152 15.03 -8.00 2.47
N GLY A 153 15.92 -7.30 1.76
CA GLY A 153 16.02 -5.84 1.85
C GLY A 153 14.74 -5.13 1.42
N ARG A 154 14.19 -5.54 0.29
CA ARG A 154 12.94 -4.99 -0.26
C ARG A 154 11.74 -5.25 0.66
N ILE A 155 11.63 -6.47 1.17
CA ILE A 155 10.61 -6.85 2.16
C ILE A 155 10.73 -5.99 3.41
N ALA A 156 11.95 -5.84 3.93
CA ALA A 156 12.22 -5.05 5.11
C ALA A 156 11.77 -3.59 4.96
N ARG A 157 12.14 -2.94 3.86
CA ARG A 157 11.81 -1.54 3.60
C ARG A 157 10.31 -1.33 3.36
N ALA A 158 9.63 -2.25 2.69
CA ALA A 158 8.18 -2.21 2.54
C ALA A 158 7.48 -2.37 3.91
N MET A 159 7.89 -3.35 4.72
CA MET A 159 7.33 -3.58 6.06
C MET A 159 7.54 -2.39 7.00
N LEU A 160 8.74 -1.81 7.03
CA LEU A 160 9.07 -0.64 7.86
C LEU A 160 8.30 0.59 7.39
N TYR A 161 8.27 0.85 6.08
CA TYR A 161 7.48 1.95 5.51
C TYR A 161 6.01 1.84 5.88
N MET A 162 5.37 0.70 5.65
CA MET A 162 3.95 0.53 5.96
C MET A 162 3.65 0.69 7.45
N ALA A 163 4.54 0.19 8.31
CA ALA A 163 4.41 0.34 9.75
C ALA A 163 4.49 1.81 10.19
N ASP A 164 5.50 2.54 9.70
CA ASP A 164 5.80 3.89 10.17
C ASP A 164 4.89 4.94 9.49
N GLU A 165 4.56 4.75 8.20
CA GLU A 165 3.67 5.64 7.45
C GLU A 165 2.24 5.66 7.99
N TYR A 166 1.74 4.46 8.34
CA TYR A 166 0.33 4.27 8.66
C TYR A 166 0.09 3.96 10.13
N ASP A 167 1.11 4.07 10.99
CA ASP A 167 1.04 3.69 12.42
C ASP A 167 0.45 2.29 12.62
N LEU A 168 1.04 1.30 11.93
CA LEU A 168 0.61 -0.10 11.99
C LEU A 168 1.49 -0.92 12.92
N ASP A 169 0.90 -1.96 13.51
CA ASP A 169 1.60 -2.81 14.49
C ASP A 169 2.68 -3.68 13.85
N LEU A 170 3.94 -3.34 14.09
CA LEU A 170 5.08 -4.20 13.78
C LEU A 170 5.78 -4.63 15.07
N TYR A 171 5.45 -5.83 15.55
CA TYR A 171 6.01 -6.36 16.80
C TYR A 171 7.54 -6.29 16.83
N GLN A 172 8.08 -6.03 18.02
CA GLN A 172 9.50 -5.70 18.20
C GLN A 172 10.47 -6.72 17.60
N ARG A 173 10.15 -8.02 17.67
CA ARG A 173 10.97 -9.06 17.01
C ARG A 173 10.98 -8.91 15.50
N GLN A 174 9.82 -8.66 14.89
CA GLN A 174 9.70 -8.47 13.44
C GLN A 174 10.40 -7.18 13.02
N ARG A 175 10.17 -6.07 13.73
CA ARG A 175 10.81 -4.78 13.46
C ARG A 175 12.34 -4.89 13.47
N ARG A 176 12.92 -5.50 14.52
CA ARG A 176 14.38 -5.71 14.59
C ARG A 176 14.92 -6.51 13.40
N LEU A 177 14.20 -7.56 12.97
CA LEU A 177 14.59 -8.33 11.79
C LEU A 177 14.53 -7.48 10.51
N MET A 178 13.47 -6.69 10.33
CA MET A 178 13.37 -5.80 9.17
C MET A 178 14.48 -4.73 9.19
N GLU A 179 14.76 -4.12 10.33
CA GLU A 179 15.87 -3.16 10.47
C GLU A 179 17.23 -3.80 10.17
N GLN A 180 17.45 -5.03 10.62
CA GLN A 180 18.65 -5.80 10.30
C GLN A 180 18.75 -6.05 8.78
N TRP A 181 17.72 -6.60 8.16
CA TRP A 181 17.71 -6.89 6.72
C TRP A 181 17.82 -5.61 5.89
N ASN A 182 17.22 -4.51 6.31
CA ASN A 182 17.36 -3.22 5.64
C ASN A 182 18.83 -2.75 5.61
N ARG A 183 19.57 -2.93 6.72
CA ARG A 183 21.00 -2.60 6.77
C ARG A 183 21.87 -3.56 5.97
N GLN A 184 21.54 -4.86 5.99
CA GLN A 184 22.34 -5.91 5.34
C GLN A 184 22.17 -5.94 3.82
N TYR A 185 20.97 -5.62 3.32
CA TYR A 185 20.63 -5.74 1.90
C TYR A 185 20.21 -4.36 1.37
N PRO A 186 21.15 -3.51 0.93
CA PRO A 186 20.84 -2.16 0.44
C PRO A 186 19.92 -2.20 -0.80
N PRO A 187 19.20 -1.10 -1.10
CA PRO A 187 18.34 -1.04 -2.28
C PRO A 187 19.12 -1.28 -3.57
N ASP A 188 18.56 -2.11 -4.45
CA ASP A 188 19.07 -2.31 -5.79
C ASP A 188 18.47 -1.31 -6.80
N ALA A 189 18.95 -1.34 -8.05
CA ALA A 189 18.46 -0.45 -9.09
C ALA A 189 16.97 -0.65 -9.38
N GLU A 190 16.51 -1.89 -9.31
CA GLU A 190 15.12 -2.27 -9.58
C GLU A 190 14.17 -1.71 -8.51
N GLU A 191 14.57 -1.78 -7.23
CA GLU A 191 13.82 -1.25 -6.12
C GLU A 191 13.77 0.28 -6.13
N ARG A 192 14.89 0.96 -6.47
CA ARG A 192 14.89 2.41 -6.68
C ARG A 192 13.95 2.82 -7.81
N ARG A 193 13.99 2.08 -8.94
CA ARG A 193 13.10 2.30 -10.08
C ARG A 193 11.63 2.15 -9.67
N HIS A 194 11.30 1.10 -8.93
CA HIS A 194 9.96 0.89 -8.38
C HIS A 194 9.53 2.06 -7.48
N ASN A 195 10.37 2.46 -6.52
CA ASN A 195 10.09 3.56 -5.59
C ASN A 195 9.78 4.87 -6.33
N GLN A 196 10.60 5.22 -7.34
CA GLN A 196 10.40 6.40 -8.18
C GLN A 196 9.11 6.33 -9.00
N ALA A 197 8.75 5.15 -9.54
CA ALA A 197 7.49 4.97 -10.25
C ALA A 197 6.29 5.19 -9.32
N VAL A 198 6.31 4.57 -8.13
CA VAL A 198 5.24 4.75 -7.13
C VAL A 198 5.18 6.20 -6.66
N GLU A 199 6.31 6.87 -6.45
CA GLU A 199 6.33 8.29 -6.07
C GLU A 199 5.67 9.17 -7.13
N ARG A 200 5.97 8.96 -8.43
CA ARG A 200 5.32 9.71 -9.52
C ARG A 200 3.80 9.51 -9.53
N ILE A 201 3.33 8.31 -9.23
CA ILE A 201 1.91 7.95 -9.29
C ILE A 201 1.16 8.40 -8.02
N GLN A 202 1.76 8.20 -6.85
CA GLN A 202 1.11 8.40 -5.55
C GLN A 202 1.53 9.68 -4.82
N GLY A 203 2.53 10.40 -5.32
CA GLY A 203 3.06 11.64 -4.76
C GLY A 203 3.93 11.47 -3.52
N LYS A 204 4.39 10.25 -3.22
CA LYS A 204 5.20 9.97 -2.03
C LYS A 204 6.17 8.82 -2.25
N ALA A 205 7.44 9.02 -1.92
CA ALA A 205 8.46 7.97 -1.90
C ALA A 205 8.46 7.19 -0.58
N ASN A 206 8.96 5.96 -0.63
CA ASN A 206 9.37 5.21 0.55
C ASN A 206 10.75 5.72 1.02
N PRO A 207 10.85 6.36 2.21
CA PRO A 207 12.08 7.00 2.69
C PRO A 207 13.19 6.02 3.09
N TYR A 208 12.89 4.72 3.17
CA TYR A 208 13.90 3.68 3.41
C TYR A 208 14.67 3.30 2.14
N ILE A 209 14.19 3.69 0.96
CA ILE A 209 14.84 3.45 -0.32
C ILE A 209 15.57 4.74 -0.72
N ARG A 210 16.89 4.76 -0.48
CA ARG A 210 17.80 5.86 -0.86
C ARG A 210 18.62 5.51 -2.10
#